data_AF-A0A357CVP8-F1
#
_entry.id   AF-A0A357CVP8-F1
#
_cell.length_a   1.000
_cell.length_b   1.000
_cell.length_c   1.000
_cell.angle_alpha   90.00
_cell.angle_beta   90.00
_cell.angle_gamma   90.00
#
_symmetry.space_group_name_H-M   'P 1'
#
loop_
_entity.id
_entity.type
_entity.pdbx_description
1 polymer ?
#
loop_
_entity_poly.entity_id
_entity_poly.type
_entity_poly.pdbx_seq_one_letter_code
_entity_poly.pdbx_strand_id
1 'polypeptide(L)' 'MGKDLNEGEINKSALLDNLPSMVYRCNFDRDWTMQFVSDASFELTGYKAESLIGNRDLCFNDIIAPEYREYLWIR' A
#
# COMPACT_ATOMS: atom_id res chain seq x y z
N MET A 1 29.56 -15.02 10.92
CA MET A 1 28.65 -14.17 11.72
C MET A 1 28.69 -12.78 11.11
N GLY A 2 27.60 -12.29 10.51
CA GLY A 2 27.51 -10.89 10.05
C GLY A 2 26.88 -10.66 8.68
N LYS A 3 25.63 -11.09 8.53
CA LYS A 3 24.53 -10.49 7.74
C LYS A 3 24.81 -9.99 6.30
N ASP A 4 24.33 -10.81 5.36
CA ASP A 4 23.64 -10.40 4.13
C ASP A 4 22.67 -9.23 4.36
N LEU A 5 22.58 -8.36 3.35
CA LEU A 5 21.39 -7.68 2.80
C LEU A 5 21.90 -6.56 1.88
N ASN A 6 22.32 -6.94 0.67
CA ASN A 6 22.45 -5.98 -0.43
C ASN A 6 21.04 -5.80 -1.01
N GLU A 7 20.22 -5.05 -0.29
CA GLU A 7 18.95 -4.54 -0.78
C GLU A 7 19.29 -3.51 -1.87
N GLY A 8 18.99 -3.90 -3.11
CA GLY A 8 19.22 -3.10 -4.30
C GLY A 8 18.74 -1.66 -4.10
N GLU A 9 19.73 -0.77 -4.12
CA GLU A 9 19.67 0.64 -4.45
C GLU A 9 18.35 1.08 -5.12
N ILE A 10 17.45 1.71 -4.36
CA ILE A 10 16.53 2.69 -4.93
C ILE A 10 17.09 4.08 -4.62
N ASN A 11 18.14 4.43 -5.37
CA ASN A 11 18.59 5.81 -5.52
C ASN A 11 17.62 6.54 -6.47
N LYS A 12 16.48 7.03 -5.94
CA LYS A 12 15.52 7.89 -6.66
C LYS A 12 14.97 9.02 -5.78
N SER A 13 15.80 9.52 -4.87
CA SER A 13 15.49 10.49 -3.80
C SER A 13 15.31 11.94 -4.28
N ALA A 14 14.73 12.19 -5.46
CA ALA A 14 14.52 13.59 -5.90
C ALA A 14 13.29 13.81 -6.79
N LEU A 15 12.89 12.79 -7.56
CA LEU A 15 11.67 12.86 -8.38
C LEU A 15 10.43 12.32 -7.67
N LEU A 16 10.60 11.54 -6.60
CA LEU A 16 9.51 10.92 -5.84
C LEU A 16 9.11 11.73 -4.59
N ASP A 17 9.97 12.64 -4.12
CA ASP A 17 9.79 13.38 -2.86
C ASP A 17 8.59 14.33 -2.84
N ASN A 18 8.00 14.65 -4.00
CA ASN A 18 6.82 15.52 -4.12
C ASN A 18 5.53 14.77 -4.41
N LEU A 19 5.57 13.44 -4.59
CA LEU A 19 4.36 12.64 -4.70
C LEU A 19 4.03 12.10 -3.31
N PRO A 20 2.86 12.44 -2.73
CA PRO A 20 2.40 11.73 -1.56
C PRO A 20 2.26 10.27 -1.97
N SER A 21 3.24 9.46 -1.59
CA SER A 21 3.41 8.10 -2.04
C SER A 21 3.25 7.18 -0.85
N MET A 22 2.17 6.40 -0.89
CA MET A 22 1.98 5.30 0.04
C MET A 22 2.68 4.08 -0.51
N VAL A 23 3.58 3.51 0.28
CA VAL A 23 4.18 2.21 -0.01
C VAL A 23 3.29 1.16 0.63
N TYR A 24 2.81 0.21 -0.16
CA TYR A 24 1.96 -0.86 0.35
C TYR A 24 2.30 -2.19 -0.31
N ARG A 25 1.93 -3.27 0.37
CA ARG A 25 1.92 -4.63 -0.16
C ARG A 25 0.60 -5.26 0.21
N CYS A 26 -0.10 -5.84 -0.76
CA CYS A 26 -1.39 -6.49 -0.57
C CYS A 26 -1.38 -7.90 -1.17
N ASN A 27 -2.38 -8.68 -0.79
CA ASN A 27 -2.76 -9.86 -1.53
C ASN A 27 -3.47 -9.45 -2.83
N PHE A 28 -3.36 -10.30 -3.84
CA PHE A 28 -4.19 -10.20 -5.03
C PHE A 28 -5.51 -10.96 -4.80
N ASP A 29 -6.32 -10.46 -3.87
CA ASP A 29 -7.65 -10.96 -3.54
C ASP A 29 -8.72 -9.85 -3.69
N ARG A 30 -9.99 -10.24 -3.71
CA ARG A 30 -11.12 -9.30 -3.92
C ARG A 30 -11.23 -8.24 -2.84
N ASP A 31 -10.69 -8.52 -1.66
CA ASP A 31 -10.72 -7.62 -0.50
C ASP A 31 -9.48 -6.70 -0.45
N TRP A 32 -8.52 -6.87 -1.35
CA TRP A 32 -7.26 -6.12 -1.32
C TRP A 32 -6.58 -6.19 0.06
N THR A 33 -6.52 -7.39 0.63
CA THR A 33 -6.02 -7.60 1.99
C THR A 33 -4.60 -7.07 2.13
N MET A 34 -4.44 -6.01 2.92
CA MET A 34 -3.15 -5.35 3.09
C MET A 34 -2.23 -6.15 4.00
N GLN A 35 -1.02 -6.43 3.56
CA GLN A 35 0.03 -7.07 4.36
C GLN A 35 0.98 -6.06 5.00
N PHE A 36 1.19 -4.94 4.31
CA PHE A 36 2.03 -3.85 4.75
C PHE A 36 1.49 -2.56 4.16
N VAL A 37 1.48 -1.50 4.97
CA VAL A 37 1.11 -0.15 4.54
C VAL A 37 2.02 0.82 5.28
N SER A 38 2.59 1.80 4.60
CA SER A 38 3.38 2.85 5.22
C SER A 38 2.50 3.87 5.97
N ASP A 39 3.09 4.61 6.91
CA ASP A 39 2.38 5.62 7.70
C ASP A 39 1.82 6.77 6.85
N ALA A 40 2.36 6.99 5.64
CA ALA A 40 1.85 7.92 4.64
C ALA A 40 0.41 7.58 4.18
N SER A 41 -0.11 6.39 4.51
CA SER A 41 -1.52 6.03 4.30
C SER A 41 -2.49 7.00 4.96
N PHE A 42 -2.14 7.57 6.10
CA PHE A 42 -3.03 8.50 6.80
C PHE A 42 -3.24 9.80 6.01
N GLU A 43 -2.18 10.33 5.41
CA GLU A 43 -2.27 11.55 4.60
C GLU A 43 -3.06 11.34 3.31
N LEU A 44 -3.01 10.14 2.75
CA LEU A 44 -3.66 9.80 1.48
C LEU A 44 -5.10 9.31 1.63
N THR A 45 -5.38 8.52 2.66
CA THR A 45 -6.65 7.80 2.82
C THR A 45 -7.44 8.26 4.05
N GLY A 46 -6.80 8.95 5.00
CA GLY A 46 -7.37 9.27 6.31
C GLY A 46 -7.34 8.11 7.31
N TYR A 47 -6.88 6.92 6.91
CA TYR A 47 -6.80 5.73 7.75
C TYR A 47 -5.36 5.42 8.13
N LYS A 48 -5.17 4.97 9.37
CA LYS A 48 -3.86 4.49 9.84
C LYS A 48 -3.55 3.13 9.22
N ALA A 49 -2.26 2.85 9.01
CA ALA A 49 -1.79 1.60 8.45
C ALA A 49 -2.33 0.37 9.20
N GLU A 50 -2.38 0.39 10.54
CA GLU A 50 -2.80 -0.77 11.33
C GLU A 50 -4.30 -1.08 11.19
N SER A 51 -5.11 -0.10 10.80
CA SER A 51 -6.53 -0.30 10.51
C SER A 51 -6.76 -1.04 9.20
N LEU A 52 -5.85 -0.86 8.25
CA LEU A 52 -5.91 -1.44 6.90
C LEU A 52 -5.27 -2.83 6.85
N ILE A 53 -4.17 -3.04 7.58
CA ILE A 53 -3.43 -4.30 7.58
C ILE A 53 -4.32 -5.44 8.06
N GLY A 54 -4.40 -6.50 7.26
CA GLY A 54 -5.21 -7.68 7.53
C GLY A 54 -6.71 -7.42 7.53
N ASN A 55 -7.17 -6.30 6.94
CA ASN A 55 -8.56 -5.84 6.98
C ASN A 55 -9.09 -5.75 8.42
N ARG A 56 -8.26 -5.29 9.36
CA ARG A 56 -8.56 -5.31 10.79
C ARG A 56 -9.82 -4.50 11.12
N ASP A 57 -9.84 -3.25 10.67
CA ASP A 57 -10.95 -2.32 10.93
C ASP A 57 -11.74 -2.04 9.65
N LEU A 58 -11.08 -2.07 8.48
CA LEU A 58 -11.72 -1.92 7.17
C LEU A 58 -10.96 -2.65 6.07
N CYS A 59 -11.71 -3.08 5.06
CA CYS A 59 -11.19 -3.64 3.83
C CYS A 59 -10.71 -2.51 2.91
N PHE A 60 -9.51 -2.64 2.33
CA PHE A 60 -8.98 -1.57 1.47
C PHE A 60 -9.81 -1.39 0.19
N ASN A 61 -10.43 -2.46 -0.31
CA ASN A 61 -11.34 -2.39 -1.45
C ASN A 61 -12.56 -1.49 -1.18
N ASP A 62 -12.96 -1.29 0.09
CA ASP A 62 -14.06 -0.38 0.44
C ASP A 62 -13.70 1.09 0.27
N ILE A 63 -12.41 1.42 0.39
CA ILE A 63 -11.87 2.77 0.18
C ILE A 63 -11.79 3.08 -1.32
N ILE A 64 -11.58 2.06 -2.15
CA ILE A 64 -11.53 2.21 -3.60
C ILE A 64 -12.92 2.56 -4.11
N ALA A 65 -13.00 3.67 -4.87
CA ALA A 65 -14.24 4.10 -5.49
C ALA A 65 -14.86 2.96 -6.33
N PRO A 66 -16.17 2.65 -6.15
CA PRO A 66 -16.80 1.45 -6.73
C PRO A 66 -16.60 1.29 -8.24
N GLU A 67 -16.57 2.41 -8.95
CA GLU A 67 -16.34 2.50 -10.39
C GLU A 67 -15.01 1.85 -10.82
N TYR A 68 -13.99 1.89 -9.95
CA TYR A 68 -12.65 1.38 -10.25
C TYR A 68 -12.42 -0.06 -9.81
N ARG A 69 -13.28 -0.64 -8.98
CA ARG A 69 -13.06 -1.98 -8.38
C ARG A 69 -12.98 -3.08 -9.42
N GLU A 70 -13.82 -3.03 -10.45
CA GLU A 70 -13.80 -4.04 -11.52
C GLU A 70 -12.60 -3.86 -12.46
N TYR A 71 -12.12 -2.63 -12.69
CA TYR A 71 -10.94 -2.39 -13.50
C TYR A 71 -9.67 -3.03 -12.94
N LEU A 72 -9.60 -3.27 -11.62
CA LEU A 72 -8.47 -3.96 -10.98
C LEU A 72 -8.36 -5.44 -11.40
N TRP A 73 -9.42 -6.00 -11.98
CA TRP A 73 -9.51 -7.40 -12.41
C TRP A 73 -9.47 -7.58 -13.93
N ILE A 74 -9.66 -6.50 -14.69
CA ILE A 74 -9.58 -6.53 -16.14
C ILE A 74 -8.09 -6.51 -16.51
N ARG A 75 -7.56 -7.69 -16.83
CA ARG A 75 -6.22 -7.87 -17.40
C ARG A 75 -6.28 -7.95 -18.91
#